data_AF-A6LAA5-F1
#
_entry.id   AF-A6LAA5-F1
#
_cell.length_a   1.000
_cell.length_b   1.000
_cell.length_c   1.000
_cell.angle_alpha   90.00
_cell.angle_beta   90.00
_cell.angle_gamma   90.00
#
_symmetry.space_group_name_H-M   'P 1'
#
loop_
_entity.id
_entity.type
_entity.pdbx_description
1 polymer ?
#
loop_
_entity_poly.entity_id
_entity_poly.type
_entity_poly.pdbx_seq_one_letter_code
_entity_poly.pdbx_strand_id
1 'polypeptide(L)'
;MKVFTELTPECDITAQMYAAGYEKKEIAVLKHRAVSTINNQLQTAFLILGVRNGRELALKLAERISGIRLTLDFSPTMKSAVASVLLIILCLDSHFDMRRQRVRIRFNANVELIARVRVRARGRDIPFLYGN
;
A
#
# COMPACT_ATOMS: atom_id res chain seq x y z
N MET A 1 24.63 3.89 -5.16
CA MET A 1 25.40 2.62 -5.22
C MET A 1 25.26 2.07 -6.62
N LYS A 2 26.37 1.74 -7.30
CA LYS A 2 26.30 1.20 -8.66
C LYS A 2 25.96 -0.29 -8.56
N VAL A 3 24.82 -0.72 -9.11
CA VAL A 3 24.35 -2.11 -8.98
C VAL A 3 24.63 -2.88 -10.27
N PHE A 4 24.30 -2.29 -11.42
CA PHE A 4 24.64 -2.87 -12.71
C PHE A 4 25.95 -2.29 -13.24
N THR A 5 27.01 -3.11 -13.26
CA THR A 5 28.32 -2.68 -13.75
C THR A 5 28.33 -2.47 -15.27
N GLU A 6 27.45 -3.16 -16.00
CA GLU A 6 27.33 -3.08 -17.46
C GLU A 6 26.70 -1.76 -17.95
N LEU A 7 26.03 -1.03 -17.06
CA LEU A 7 25.35 0.22 -17.38
C LEU A 7 26.18 1.46 -17.06
N THR A 8 25.84 2.54 -17.77
CA THR A 8 26.23 3.89 -17.37
C THR A 8 25.56 4.24 -16.03
N PRO A 9 26.22 5.06 -15.18
CA PRO A 9 25.72 5.35 -13.83
C PRO A 9 24.32 5.99 -13.86
N GLU A 10 24.07 6.86 -14.84
CA GLU A 10 22.77 7.50 -15.04
C GLU A 10 21.65 6.50 -15.37
N CYS A 11 21.97 5.51 -16.21
CA CYS A 11 21.02 4.50 -16.65
C CYS A 11 20.77 3.45 -15.56
N ASP A 12 21.80 3.10 -14.79
CA ASP A 12 21.71 2.23 -13.61
C ASP A 12 20.75 2.82 -12.56
N ILE A 13 20.88 4.12 -12.25
CA ILE A 13 19.98 4.81 -11.32
C ILE A 13 18.53 4.79 -11.84
N THR A 14 18.33 5.05 -13.13
CA THR A 14 17.00 5.01 -13.76
C THR A 14 16.39 3.61 -13.72
N ALA A 15 17.19 2.57 -14.00
CA ALA A 15 16.77 1.17 -13.94
C ALA A 15 16.40 0.75 -12.51
N GLN A 16 17.16 1.19 -11.51
CA GLN A 16 16.86 0.94 -10.10
C GLN A 16 15.55 1.58 -9.66
N MET A 17 15.29 2.85 -10.01
CA MET A 17 14.01 3.49 -9.71
C MET A 17 12.84 2.77 -10.39
N TYR A 18 12.99 2.40 -11.66
CA TYR A 18 11.93 1.67 -12.36
C TYR A 18 11.66 0.29 -11.74
N ALA A 19 12.72 -0.43 -11.35
CA ALA A 19 12.62 -1.72 -10.67
C ALA A 19 11.99 -1.62 -9.27
N ALA A 20 12.16 -0.49 -8.57
CA ALA A 20 11.51 -0.20 -7.30
C ALA A 20 10.02 0.13 -7.44
N GLY A 21 9.51 0.27 -8.67
CA GLY A 21 8.09 0.49 -8.97
C GLY A 21 7.71 1.93 -9.32
N TYR A 22 8.68 2.85 -9.45
CA TYR A 22 8.38 4.22 -9.89
C TYR A 22 7.95 4.25 -11.36
N GLU A 23 6.94 5.06 -11.66
CA GLU A 23 6.50 5.27 -13.04
C GLU A 23 7.51 6.11 -13.84
N LYS A 24 7.55 5.91 -15.16
CA LYS A 24 8.45 6.67 -16.05
C LYS A 24 8.25 8.19 -15.93
N LYS A 25 7.02 8.64 -15.69
CA LYS A 25 6.68 10.05 -15.49
C LYS A 25 7.24 10.58 -14.17
N GLU A 26 7.11 9.81 -13.09
CA GLU A 26 7.65 10.16 -11.77
C GLU A 26 9.18 10.25 -11.82
N ILE A 27 9.83 9.27 -12.45
CA ILE A 27 11.28 9.27 -12.63
C ILE A 27 11.74 10.49 -13.45
N ALA A 28 11.00 10.84 -14.50
CA ALA A 28 11.29 12.02 -15.31
C ALA A 28 11.22 13.32 -14.50
N VAL A 29 10.20 13.45 -13.63
CA VAL A 29 10.06 14.58 -12.71
C VAL A 29 11.22 14.63 -11.71
N LEU A 30 11.52 13.50 -11.05
CA LEU A 30 12.60 13.39 -10.07
C LEU A 30 13.98 13.69 -10.65
N LYS A 31 14.24 13.27 -11.89
CA LYS A 31 15.51 13.52 -12.58
C LYS A 31 15.54 14.86 -13.33
N HIS A 32 14.45 15.62 -13.35
CA HIS A 32 14.29 16.82 -14.19
C HIS A 32 14.66 16.57 -15.66
N ARG A 33 14.21 15.44 -16.22
CA ARG A 33 14.45 15.03 -17.61
C ARG A 33 13.14 14.80 -18.34
N ALA A 34 13.18 14.83 -19.67
CA ALA A 34 12.02 14.47 -20.48
C ALA A 34 11.68 12.97 -20.32
N VAL A 35 10.39 12.65 -20.37
CA VAL A 35 9.91 11.25 -20.28
C VAL A 35 10.50 10.39 -21.41
N SER A 36 10.70 10.96 -22.60
CA SER A 36 11.34 10.28 -23.74
C SER A 36 12.79 9.88 -23.44
N THR A 37 13.55 10.73 -22.73
CA THR A 37 14.92 10.43 -22.30
C THR A 37 14.94 9.25 -21.33
N ILE A 38 14.03 9.22 -20.36
CA ILE A 38 13.89 8.10 -19.42
C ILE A 38 13.53 6.81 -20.17
N ASN A 39 12.62 6.89 -21.14
CA ASN A 39 12.22 5.73 -21.93
C ASN A 39 13.40 5.18 -22.75
N ASN A 40 14.21 6.05 -23.37
CA ASN A 40 15.41 5.64 -24.10
C ASN A 40 16.46 4.99 -23.19
N GLN A 41 16.66 5.54 -21.99
CA GLN A 41 17.54 4.93 -20.98
C GLN A 41 17.05 3.52 -20.62
N LEU A 42 15.76 3.35 -20.32
CA LEU A 42 15.20 2.04 -19.98
C LEU A 42 15.26 1.04 -21.12
N GLN A 43 15.01 1.45 -22.37
CA GLN A 43 15.18 0.58 -23.53
C GLN A 43 16.63 0.12 -23.69
N THR A 44 17.58 1.04 -23.53
CA THR A 44 19.01 0.72 -23.52
C THR A 44 19.36 -0.25 -22.40
N ALA A 45 18.81 -0.03 -21.19
CA ALA A 45 19.02 -0.90 -20.05
C ALA A 45 18.47 -2.32 -20.28
N PHE A 46 17.27 -2.44 -20.83
CA PHE A 46 16.66 -3.72 -21.19
C PHE A 46 17.50 -4.47 -22.23
N LEU A 47 18.00 -3.76 -23.24
CA LEU A 47 18.86 -4.35 -24.26
C LEU A 47 20.18 -4.88 -23.67
N ILE A 48 20.90 -4.05 -22.91
CA ILE A 48 22.21 -4.42 -22.33
C ILE A 48 22.06 -5.54 -21.30
N LEU A 49 21.01 -5.49 -20.47
CA LEU A 49 20.76 -6.50 -19.47
C LEU A 49 20.09 -7.77 -20.04
N GLY A 50 19.68 -7.78 -21.31
CA GLY A 50 18.96 -8.91 -21.92
C GLY A 50 17.62 -9.20 -21.24
N VAL A 51 16.96 -8.15 -20.75
CA VAL A 51 15.71 -8.23 -19.98
C VAL A 51 14.54 -7.81 -20.86
N ARG A 52 13.43 -8.55 -20.81
CA ARG A 52 12.25 -8.31 -21.66
C ARG A 52 11.19 -7.44 -21.00
N ASN A 53 11.13 -7.45 -19.66
CA ASN A 53 10.08 -6.78 -18.92
C ASN A 53 10.58 -6.16 -17.61
N GLY A 54 9.85 -5.19 -17.05
CA GLY A 54 10.16 -4.56 -15.77
C GLY A 54 10.25 -5.56 -14.61
N ARG A 55 9.44 -6.63 -14.64
CA ARG A 55 9.49 -7.71 -13.64
C ARG A 55 10.82 -8.45 -13.64
N GLU A 56 11.32 -8.80 -14.82
CA GLU A 56 12.63 -9.44 -14.95
C GLU A 56 13.75 -8.49 -14.53
N LEU A 57 13.60 -7.18 -14.79
CA LEU A 57 14.57 -6.19 -14.33
C LEU A 57 14.61 -6.13 -12.80
N ALA A 58 13.44 -6.11 -12.15
CA ALA A 58 13.33 -6.09 -10.69
C ALA A 58 13.91 -7.36 -10.05
N LEU A 59 13.64 -8.54 -10.64
CA LEU A 59 14.26 -9.79 -10.21
C LEU A 59 15.77 -9.74 -10.36
N LYS A 60 16.28 -9.32 -11.52
CA LYS A 60 17.72 -9.22 -11.77
C LYS A 60 18.39 -8.22 -10.82
N LEU A 61 17.71 -7.12 -10.49
CA LEU A 61 18.17 -6.17 -9.49
C LEU A 61 18.26 -6.81 -8.11
N ALA A 62 17.21 -7.53 -7.69
CA ALA A 62 17.17 -8.21 -6.41
C ALA A 62 18.27 -9.28 -6.31
N GLU A 63 18.51 -10.06 -7.37
CA GLU A 63 19.62 -11.01 -7.45
C GLU A 63 20.98 -10.33 -7.27
N ARG A 64 21.19 -9.16 -7.89
CA ARG A 64 22.44 -8.39 -7.78
C ARG A 64 22.65 -7.79 -6.38
N ILE A 65 21.58 -7.33 -5.72
CA ILE A 65 21.67 -6.76 -4.36
C ILE A 65 21.85 -7.87 -3.31
N SER A 66 21.11 -8.96 -3.42
CA SER A 66 21.15 -10.06 -2.45
C SER A 66 22.32 -11.01 -2.66
N GLY A 67 22.95 -11.03 -3.85
CA GLY A 67 24.03 -11.97 -4.19
C GLY A 67 23.57 -13.42 -4.32
N ILE A 68 22.27 -13.68 -4.21
CA ILE A 68 21.64 -15.00 -4.27
C ILE A 68 20.63 -14.98 -5.44
N ARG A 69 20.59 -16.07 -6.22
CA ARG A 69 19.56 -16.25 -7.24
C ARG A 69 18.19 -16.39 -6.58
N LEU A 70 17.39 -15.33 -6.68
CA LEU A 70 16.02 -15.27 -6.18
C LEU A 70 15.09 -16.01 -7.15
N THR A 71 15.06 -17.33 -7.03
CA THR A 71 13.99 -18.12 -7.62
C THR A 71 12.76 -18.03 -6.70
N LEU A 72 11.76 -17.25 -7.10
CA LEU A 72 10.44 -17.26 -6.44
C LEU A 72 9.64 -18.53 -6.79
N ASP A 73 10.33 -19.65 -7.05
CA ASP A 73 9.76 -20.96 -7.29
C ASP A 73 9.41 -21.61 -5.96
N PHE A 74 8.57 -20.91 -5.19
CA PHE A 74 8.00 -21.47 -3.98
C PHE A 74 7.12 -22.65 -4.37
N SER A 75 7.39 -23.80 -3.76
CA SER A 75 6.55 -25.00 -3.87
C SER A 75 5.08 -24.64 -3.68
N PRO A 76 4.13 -25.29 -4.40
CA PRO A 76 2.70 -25.08 -4.21
C PRO A 76 2.28 -25.10 -2.73
N THR A 77 2.93 -25.95 -1.94
CA THR A 77 2.74 -26.04 -0.49
C THR A 77 3.10 -24.76 0.25
N MET A 78 4.22 -24.11 -0.09
CA MET A 78 4.63 -22.84 0.51
C MET A 78 3.73 -21.69 0.07
N LYS A 79 3.29 -21.66 -1.19
CA LYS A 79 2.32 -20.66 -1.67
C LYS A 79 0.99 -20.79 -0.93
N SER A 80 0.51 -22.03 -0.74
CA SER A 80 -0.70 -22.32 0.02
C SER A 80 -0.56 -21.94 1.49
N ALA A 81 0.59 -22.23 2.12
CA ALA A 81 0.87 -21.86 3.50
C ALA A 81 0.91 -20.34 3.71
N VAL A 82 1.55 -19.59 2.80
CA VAL A 82 1.56 -18.12 2.87
C VAL A 82 0.16 -17.56 2.66
N ALA A 83 -0.60 -18.09 1.71
CA ALA A 83 -1.97 -17.67 1.47
C ALA A 83 -2.88 -17.94 2.68
N SER A 84 -2.76 -19.10 3.32
CA SER A 84 -3.57 -19.44 4.51
C SER A 84 -3.22 -18.54 5.70
N VAL A 85 -1.94 -18.24 5.92
CA VAL A 85 -1.51 -17.31 6.97
C VAL A 85 -2.04 -15.89 6.72
N LEU A 86 -1.93 -15.38 5.48
CA LEU A 86 -2.45 -14.06 5.13
C LEU A 86 -3.97 -13.98 5.28
N LEU A 87 -4.70 -15.03 4.92
CA LEU A 87 -6.15 -15.11 5.13
C LEU A 87 -6.51 -15.09 6.62
N ILE A 88 -5.76 -15.80 7.48
CA ILE A 88 -5.99 -15.76 8.93
C ILE A 88 -5.79 -14.34 9.47
N ILE A 89 -4.70 -13.67 9.06
CA ILE A 89 -4.43 -12.28 9.48
C ILE A 89 -5.58 -11.37 9.07
N LEU A 90 -6.03 -11.46 7.83
CA LEU A 90 -7.10 -10.61 7.30
C LEU A 90 -8.47 -10.89 7.95
N CYS A 91 -8.77 -12.17 8.22
CA CYS A 91 -9.95 -12.57 8.98
C CYS A 91 -9.92 -12.03 10.42
N LEU A 92 -8.77 -12.09 11.09
CA LEU A 92 -8.62 -11.56 12.43
C LEU A 92 -8.77 -10.04 12.44
N ASP A 93 -8.12 -9.32 11.52
CA ASP A 93 -8.21 -7.87 11.41
C ASP A 93 -9.65 -7.41 11.16
N SER A 94 -10.35 -8.04 10.22
CA SER A 94 -11.77 -7.79 9.95
C SER A 94 -12.65 -8.08 11.17
N HIS A 95 -12.38 -9.17 11.89
CA HIS A 95 -13.13 -9.48 13.11
C HIS A 95 -12.89 -8.43 14.21
N PHE A 96 -11.66 -7.97 14.38
CA PHE A 96 -11.33 -6.89 15.31
C PHE A 96 -11.99 -5.56 14.89
N ASP A 97 -12.01 -5.24 13.61
CA ASP A 97 -12.68 -4.02 13.13
C ASP A 97 -14.19 -4.08 13.32
N MET A 98 -14.83 -5.22 13.00
CA MET A 98 -16.26 -5.44 13.29
C MET A 98 -16.59 -5.35 14.80
N ARG A 99 -15.70 -5.85 15.66
CA ARG A 99 -15.84 -5.69 17.12
C ARG A 99 -15.73 -4.22 17.52
N ARG A 100 -14.77 -3.50 16.95
CA ARG A 100 -14.55 -2.07 17.20
C ARG A 100 -15.74 -1.22 16.72
N GLN A 101 -16.30 -1.51 15.55
CA GLN A 101 -17.49 -0.86 15.03
C GLN A 101 -18.73 -1.14 15.89
N ARG A 102 -18.93 -2.39 16.35
CA ARG A 102 -20.03 -2.72 17.27
C ARG A 102 -19.98 -1.95 18.59
N VAL A 103 -18.78 -1.73 19.14
CA VAL A 103 -18.62 -0.90 20.35
C VAL A 103 -18.99 0.57 20.06
N ARG A 104 -18.57 1.13 18.92
CA ARG A 104 -18.95 2.51 18.54
C ARG A 104 -20.45 2.66 18.33
N ILE A 105 -21.10 1.72 17.65
CA ILE A 105 -22.55 1.75 17.40
C ILE A 105 -23.32 1.73 18.73
N ARG A 106 -22.94 0.83 19.67
CA ARG A 106 -23.56 0.78 21.01
C ARG A 106 -23.34 2.07 21.79
N PHE A 107 -22.14 2.63 21.74
CA PHE A 107 -21.84 3.89 22.41
C PHE A 107 -22.69 5.04 21.86
N ASN A 108 -22.78 5.17 20.53
CA ASN A 108 -23.62 6.19 19.89
C ASN A 108 -25.11 6.03 20.23
N ALA A 109 -25.63 4.80 20.23
CA ALA A 109 -27.01 4.53 20.61
C ALA A 109 -27.31 4.90 22.08
N ASN A 110 -26.36 4.61 22.98
CA ASN A 110 -26.49 4.97 24.40
C ASN A 110 -26.46 6.50 24.59
N VAL A 111 -25.58 7.21 23.88
CA VAL A 111 -25.54 8.68 23.90
C VAL A 111 -26.84 9.27 23.36
N GLU A 112 -27.39 8.72 22.27
CA GLU A 112 -28.65 9.17 21.70
C GLU A 112 -29.84 8.93 22.66
N LEU A 113 -29.87 7.77 23.33
CA LEU A 113 -30.87 7.47 24.35
C LEU A 113 -30.79 8.45 25.53
N ILE A 114 -29.58 8.70 26.05
CA ILE A 114 -29.34 9.65 27.14
C ILE A 114 -29.77 11.07 26.73
N ALA A 115 -29.45 11.49 25.50
CA ALA A 115 -29.88 12.78 24.96
C ALA A 115 -31.42 12.88 24.89
N ARG A 116 -32.10 11.86 24.36
CA ARG A 116 -33.58 11.81 24.30
C ARG A 116 -34.22 11.84 25.69
N VAL A 117 -33.68 11.09 26.65
CA VAL A 117 -34.16 11.09 28.05
C VAL A 117 -33.97 12.47 28.69
N ARG A 118 -32.81 13.10 28.49
CA ARG A 118 -32.53 14.45 29.02
C ARG A 118 -33.44 15.51 28.42
N VAL A 119 -33.75 15.45 27.12
CA VAL A 119 -34.72 16.35 26.47
C VAL A 119 -36.14 16.13 27.04
N ARG A 120 -36.57 14.87 27.23
CA ARG A 120 -37.87 14.57 27.84
C ARG A 120 -37.97 14.94 29.32
N ALA A 121 -36.86 14.94 30.06
CA ALA A 121 -36.82 15.44 31.43
C ALA A 121 -36.97 16.97 31.45
N ARG A 122 -36.17 17.70 30.65
CA ARG A 122 -36.29 19.17 30.52
C ARG A 122 -37.67 19.65 30.07
N GLY A 123 -38.37 18.90 29.21
CA GLY A 123 -39.74 19.25 28.79
C GLY A 123 -40.80 19.09 29.89
N ARG A 124 -40.51 18.32 30.96
CA ARG A 124 -41.39 18.15 32.13
C ARG A 124 -41.16 19.20 33.22
N ASP A 125 -40.00 19.85 33.22
CA ASP A 125 -39.62 20.87 34.21
C ASP A 125 -39.99 22.29 33.76
N ILE A 126 -40.85 22.46 32.75
CA ILE A 126 -41.38 23.78 32.37
C ILE A 126 -42.54 24.08 33.33
N PRO A 127 -42.40 25.01 34.30
CA PRO A 127 -43.52 25.38 35.14
C PRO A 127 -44.56 26.06 34.26
N PHE A 128 -45.79 25.58 34.28
CA PHE A 128 -46.96 26.28 33.74
C PHE A 128 -47.15 27.59 34.51
N LEU A 129 -46.43 28.63 34.09
CA LEU A 129 -46.71 30.01 34.45
C LEU A 129 -47.35 30.68 33.23
N TYR A 130 -48.67 30.54 33.09
CA TYR A 130 -49.55 31.58 32.54
C TYR A 130 -51.00 31.11 32.71
N GLY A 131 -51.76 31.78 33.58
CA GLY A 131 -53.16 31.45 33.83
C GLY A 131 -53.81 32.16 35.01
N ASN A 132 -53.72 33.50 35.07
CA ASN A 132 -54.79 34.45 35.42
C ASN A 132 -54.24 35.88 35.47
#